data_AF-A0A9W8DNZ8-F1
#
_entry.id   AF-A0A9W8DNZ8-F1
#
_cell.length_a   1.000
_cell.length_b   1.000
_cell.length_c   1.000
_cell.angle_alpha   90.00
_cell.angle_beta   90.00
_cell.angle_gamma   90.00
#
_symmetry.space_group_name_H-M   'P 1'
#
loop_
_entity.id
_entity.type
_entity.pdbx_description
1 polymer ?
#
loop_
_entity_poly.entity_id
_entity_poly.type
_entity_poly.pdbx_seq_one_letter_code
_entity_poly.pdbx_strand_id
1 'polypeptide(L)'
;MSLWSIRKAAVVADRQQRQQKQQQQAESTASSPASTTSLRSPQSPQPPPSPSNGNTSSPSNPQVQASLIRIQKDITELGDLPPTMTLKFPDPADLTHFTVSIRPDEKYYKGGRFKFDVRMPATYPHDPPRVRHKKRVFHPNIDLEGNICLNILREEWKPVLNLEAVLVGLQYLLLEPNPEDPLNKEAAQMLRTSPASFKSTVRSTMNGGMYNGIIYDRVL
;
A
#
# COMPACT_ATOMS: atom_id res chain seq x y z
N MET A 1 -20.75 -13.62 4.12
CA MET A 1 -19.58 -12.72 4.32
C MET A 1 -18.46 -13.17 3.40
N SER A 2 -17.76 -12.24 2.74
CA SER A 2 -16.63 -12.61 1.88
C SER A 2 -15.40 -13.00 2.72
N LEU A 3 -14.50 -13.83 2.16
CA LEU A 3 -13.21 -14.14 2.80
C LEU A 3 -12.38 -12.88 3.09
N TRP A 4 -12.60 -11.82 2.31
CA TRP A 4 -12.01 -10.50 2.53
C TRP A 4 -12.56 -9.85 3.81
N SER A 5 -13.87 -9.80 3.98
CA SER A 5 -14.51 -9.23 5.18
C SER A 5 -14.08 -9.97 6.46
N ILE A 6 -13.93 -11.31 6.39
CA ILE A 6 -13.45 -12.14 7.52
C ILE A 6 -11.99 -11.85 7.86
N ARG A 7 -11.10 -11.77 6.86
CA ARG A 7 -9.67 -11.48 7.08
C ARG A 7 -9.45 -10.05 7.55
N LYS A 8 -10.20 -9.09 7.01
CA LYS A 8 -10.21 -7.70 7.45
C LYS A 8 -10.62 -7.61 8.93
N ALA A 9 -11.70 -8.28 9.31
CA ALA A 9 -12.15 -8.33 10.70
C ALA A 9 -11.11 -8.97 11.62
N ALA A 10 -10.45 -10.06 11.20
CA ALA A 10 -9.42 -10.72 11.99
C ALA A 10 -8.18 -9.84 12.21
N VAL A 11 -7.72 -9.12 11.18
CA VAL A 11 -6.57 -8.20 11.27
C VAL A 11 -6.89 -6.99 12.16
N VAL A 12 -8.07 -6.41 12.01
CA VAL A 12 -8.54 -5.28 12.84
C VAL A 12 -8.70 -5.74 14.31
N ALA A 13 -9.27 -6.91 14.54
CA ALA A 13 -9.50 -7.46 15.88
C ALA A 13 -8.20 -7.79 16.61
N ASP A 14 -7.24 -8.48 15.98
CA ASP A 14 -5.94 -8.82 16.61
C ASP A 14 -5.19 -7.55 17.03
N ARG A 15 -5.27 -6.49 16.22
CA ARG A 15 -4.59 -5.22 16.53
C ARG A 15 -5.29 -4.41 17.61
N GLN A 16 -6.63 -4.37 17.62
CA GLN A 16 -7.38 -3.77 18.73
C GLN A 16 -7.08 -4.47 20.05
N GLN A 17 -6.97 -5.80 20.03
CA GLN A 17 -6.67 -6.60 21.21
C GLN A 17 -5.25 -6.33 21.72
N ARG A 18 -4.27 -6.15 20.84
CA ARG A 18 -2.89 -5.74 21.22
C ARG A 18 -2.82 -4.31 21.75
N GLN A 19 -3.56 -3.37 21.16
CA GLN A 19 -3.62 -1.98 21.64
C GLN A 19 -4.26 -1.89 23.02
N GLN A 20 -5.38 -2.57 23.25
CA GLN A 20 -6.00 -2.65 24.58
C GLN A 20 -5.04 -3.25 25.61
N LYS A 21 -4.29 -4.31 25.24
CA LYS A 21 -3.32 -4.94 26.13
C LYS A 21 -2.15 -4.02 26.47
N GLN A 22 -1.67 -3.22 25.52
CA GLN A 22 -0.62 -2.21 25.77
C GLN A 22 -1.12 -1.07 26.65
N GLN A 23 -2.37 -0.63 26.47
CA GLN A 23 -2.97 0.44 27.27
C GLN A 23 -3.22 0.01 28.72
N GLN A 24 -3.68 -1.22 28.94
CA GLN A 24 -3.81 -1.81 30.29
C GLN A 24 -2.45 -1.99 30.99
N GLN A 25 -1.38 -2.27 30.24
CA GLN A 25 -0.02 -2.34 30.78
C GLN A 25 0.54 -0.95 31.16
N ALA A 26 0.20 0.08 30.39
CA ALA A 26 0.58 1.45 30.70
C ALA A 26 -0.17 1.99 31.94
N GLU A 27 -1.45 1.65 32.10
CA GLU A 27 -2.26 2.08 33.25
C GLU A 27 -1.87 1.37 34.56
N SER A 28 -1.50 0.08 34.49
CA SER A 28 -1.03 -0.68 35.66
C SER A 28 0.35 -0.23 36.17
N THR A 29 1.21 0.32 35.31
CA THR A 29 2.52 0.86 35.70
C THR A 29 2.45 2.29 36.25
N ALA A 30 1.36 3.03 35.97
CA ALA A 30 1.15 4.39 36.45
C ALA A 30 0.57 4.48 37.88
N SER A 31 0.21 3.35 38.52
CA SER A 31 -0.55 3.31 39.78
C SER A 31 0.28 3.10 41.07
N SER A 32 1.61 3.24 41.06
CA SER A 32 2.39 3.13 42.31
C SER A 32 2.49 4.48 43.04
N PRO A 33 2.06 4.58 44.32
CA PRO A 33 2.16 5.83 45.08
C PRO A 33 3.59 6.04 45.59
N ALA A 34 4.17 7.22 45.29
CA ALA A 34 5.43 7.65 45.87
C ALA A 34 5.24 8.02 47.35
N SER A 35 6.02 7.40 48.24
CA SER A 35 6.14 7.79 49.64
C SER A 35 7.30 8.77 49.83
N THR A 36 7.00 9.95 50.36
CA THR A 36 7.94 11.05 50.60
C THR A 36 8.57 10.93 51.99
N THR A 37 9.91 10.97 52.10
CA THR A 37 10.62 11.20 53.37
C THR A 37 11.92 12.00 53.12
N SER A 38 12.28 12.81 54.10
CA SER A 38 13.00 14.10 54.06
C SER A 38 14.51 14.15 53.76
N LEU A 39 14.89 15.30 53.17
CA LEU A 39 16.10 16.15 53.28
C LEU A 39 17.39 15.65 53.98
N ARG A 40 18.53 15.64 53.24
CA ARG A 40 19.86 16.14 53.69
C ARG A 40 20.80 16.50 52.50
N SER A 41 21.66 17.50 52.74
CA SER A 41 22.53 18.33 51.85
C SER A 41 23.84 17.65 51.32
N PRO A 42 24.68 18.34 50.48
CA PRO A 42 25.39 17.75 49.33
C PRO A 42 26.88 17.40 49.55
N GLN A 43 27.42 16.52 48.68
CA GLN A 43 28.86 16.35 48.41
C GLN A 43 29.12 16.10 46.91
N SER A 44 30.22 16.66 46.39
CA SER A 44 30.67 16.64 44.98
C SER A 44 31.66 15.46 44.70
N PRO A 45 32.21 15.30 43.47
CA PRO A 45 31.88 14.21 42.54
C PRO A 45 32.96 13.11 42.41
N GLN A 46 32.58 11.94 41.90
CA GLN A 46 33.50 10.86 41.44
C GLN A 46 33.13 10.44 40.00
N PRO A 47 34.11 10.12 39.11
CA PRO A 47 33.84 9.63 37.75
C PRO A 47 33.97 8.08 37.65
N PRO A 48 33.78 7.44 36.48
CA PRO A 48 32.55 6.80 36.00
C PRO A 48 32.60 5.25 36.05
N PRO A 49 31.54 4.55 35.59
CA PRO A 49 31.81 3.58 34.52
C PRO A 49 30.82 3.70 33.33
N SER A 50 31.31 3.23 32.19
CA SER A 50 30.75 3.23 30.82
C SER A 50 29.28 2.81 30.70
N PRO A 51 28.55 3.27 29.66
CA PRO A 51 27.16 2.91 29.47
C PRO A 51 27.04 1.44 29.04
N SER A 52 26.40 0.64 29.88
CA SER A 52 25.82 -0.64 29.51
C SER A 52 24.67 -0.43 28.50
N ASN A 53 24.69 -1.20 27.42
CA ASN A 53 23.61 -1.31 26.43
C ASN A 53 22.24 -1.48 27.11
N GLY A 54 21.48 -0.38 27.18
CA GLY A 54 20.07 -0.38 27.51
C GLY A 54 19.27 -0.21 26.23
N ASN A 55 18.43 -1.19 25.91
CA ASN A 55 17.36 -1.09 24.93
C ASN A 55 16.56 0.20 25.14
N THR A 56 16.83 1.24 24.36
CA THR A 56 15.95 2.40 24.26
C THR A 56 14.98 2.14 23.12
N SER A 57 13.75 1.77 23.47
CA SER A 57 12.58 2.00 22.62
C SER A 57 12.47 3.51 22.36
N SER A 58 12.99 3.96 21.22
CA SER A 58 12.91 5.34 20.79
C SER A 58 11.45 5.81 20.79
N PRO A 59 11.15 7.05 21.22
CA PRO A 59 9.81 7.59 21.12
C PRO A 59 9.41 7.60 19.64
N SER A 60 8.29 6.97 19.33
CA SER A 60 7.80 6.87 17.97
C SER A 60 7.50 8.27 17.42
N ASN A 61 8.10 8.61 16.26
CA ASN A 61 7.90 9.90 15.62
C ASN A 61 6.39 10.19 15.46
N PRO A 62 5.85 11.32 15.99
CA PRO A 62 4.44 11.66 15.92
C PRO A 62 3.85 11.62 14.50
N GLN A 63 4.65 11.98 13.49
CA GLN A 63 4.24 11.93 12.08
C GLN A 63 4.00 10.49 11.61
N VAL A 64 4.87 9.56 11.99
CA VAL A 64 4.73 8.13 11.68
C VAL A 64 3.48 7.57 12.36
N GLN A 65 3.19 8.00 13.60
CA GLN A 65 1.98 7.58 14.32
C GLN A 65 0.70 8.09 13.63
N ALA A 66 0.65 9.37 13.26
CA ALA A 66 -0.48 9.94 12.53
C ALA A 66 -0.72 9.22 11.18
N SER A 67 0.37 8.90 10.47
CA SER A 67 0.30 8.14 9.22
C SER A 67 -0.30 6.75 9.40
N LEU A 68 0.15 6.00 10.41
CA LEU A 68 -0.38 4.68 10.72
C LEU A 68 -1.85 4.71 11.14
N ILE A 69 -2.29 5.73 11.88
CA ILE A 69 -3.70 5.95 12.22
C ILE A 69 -4.52 6.15 10.94
N ARG A 70 -4.03 6.97 10.01
CA ARG A 70 -4.70 7.22 8.74
C ARG A 70 -4.76 5.98 7.86
N ILE A 71 -3.68 5.21 7.75
CA ILE A 71 -3.64 3.94 6.99
C ILE A 71 -4.65 2.95 7.56
N GLN A 72 -4.69 2.81 8.89
CA GLN A 72 -5.64 1.93 9.56
C GLN A 72 -7.08 2.36 9.28
N LYS A 73 -7.37 3.66 9.35
CA LYS A 73 -8.69 4.21 9.04
C LYS A 73 -9.10 3.83 7.63
N ASP A 74 -8.29 4.15 6.63
CA ASP A 74 -8.59 3.88 5.23
C ASP A 74 -8.85 2.38 4.97
N ILE A 75 -8.01 1.49 5.52
CA ILE A 75 -8.22 0.02 5.39
C ILE A 75 -9.50 -0.43 6.08
N THR A 76 -9.82 0.14 7.25
CA THR A 76 -11.02 -0.20 8.02
C THR A 76 -12.29 0.31 7.34
N GLU A 77 -12.21 1.44 6.63
CA GLU A 77 -13.33 2.03 5.90
C GLU A 77 -13.51 1.47 4.49
N LEU A 78 -12.55 0.71 3.94
CA LEU A 78 -12.73 0.01 2.67
C LEU A 78 -14.01 -0.83 2.69
N GLY A 79 -14.95 -0.54 1.80
CA GLY A 79 -16.16 -1.35 1.64
C GLY A 79 -15.86 -2.79 1.21
N ASP A 80 -16.91 -3.52 0.86
CA ASP A 80 -16.74 -4.78 0.16
C ASP A 80 -16.10 -4.52 -1.21
N LEU A 81 -14.96 -5.16 -1.46
CA LEU A 81 -14.28 -5.04 -2.74
C LEU A 81 -15.09 -5.75 -3.83
N PRO A 82 -15.06 -5.26 -5.08
CA PRO A 82 -15.68 -5.97 -6.18
C PRO A 82 -15.03 -7.36 -6.35
N PRO A 83 -15.74 -8.36 -6.91
CA PRO A 83 -15.20 -9.71 -7.11
C PRO A 83 -13.93 -9.76 -7.97
N THR A 84 -13.72 -8.74 -8.79
CA THR A 84 -12.53 -8.55 -9.62
C THR A 84 -11.31 -8.15 -8.81
N MET A 85 -11.44 -7.77 -7.54
CA MET A 85 -10.36 -7.21 -6.74
C MET A 85 -10.15 -7.94 -5.42
N THR A 86 -8.89 -8.17 -5.07
CA THR A 86 -8.50 -8.72 -3.77
C THR A 86 -7.26 -8.02 -3.23
N LEU A 87 -7.18 -7.86 -1.91
CA LEU A 87 -6.00 -7.37 -1.21
C LEU A 87 -5.36 -8.51 -0.41
N LYS A 88 -4.03 -8.55 -0.39
CA LYS A 88 -3.24 -9.50 0.38
C LYS A 88 -2.15 -8.78 1.15
N PHE A 89 -2.18 -8.92 2.47
CA PHE A 89 -1.12 -8.49 3.39
C PHE A 89 -0.19 -9.69 3.62
N PRO A 90 1.08 -9.63 3.18
CA PRO A 90 2.06 -10.69 3.46
C PRO A 90 2.28 -10.87 4.96
N ASP A 91 2.35 -9.76 5.69
CA ASP A 91 2.37 -9.72 7.14
C ASP A 91 1.08 -9.05 7.64
N PRO A 92 0.20 -9.76 8.36
CA PRO A 92 -1.01 -9.19 8.96
C PRO A 92 -0.76 -8.02 9.93
N ALA A 93 0.44 -7.94 10.51
CA ALA A 93 0.81 -6.85 11.42
C ALA A 93 1.29 -5.59 10.69
N ASP A 94 1.72 -5.73 9.43
CA ASP A 94 2.17 -4.61 8.59
C ASP A 94 1.09 -4.19 7.59
N LEU A 95 0.38 -3.12 7.93
CA LEU A 95 -0.61 -2.50 7.05
C LEU A 95 0.02 -1.57 6.00
N THR A 96 1.31 -1.29 6.09
CA THR A 96 2.01 -0.38 5.18
C THR A 96 2.45 -1.05 3.89
N HIS A 97 2.49 -2.39 3.84
CA HIS A 97 2.86 -3.16 2.66
C HIS A 97 1.83 -4.24 2.32
N PHE A 98 1.24 -4.14 1.13
CA PHE A 98 0.30 -5.15 0.65
C PHE A 98 0.32 -5.26 -0.87
N THR A 99 -0.36 -6.29 -1.38
CA THR A 99 -0.57 -6.49 -2.81
C THR A 99 -2.04 -6.36 -3.15
N VAL A 100 -2.36 -5.59 -4.19
CA VAL A 100 -3.66 -5.54 -4.85
C VAL A 100 -3.63 -6.49 -6.04
N SER A 101 -4.60 -7.39 -6.16
CA SER A 101 -4.80 -8.20 -7.36
C SER A 101 -6.11 -7.82 -8.01
N ILE A 102 -6.07 -7.38 -9.27
CA ILE A 102 -7.23 -6.98 -10.07
C ILE A 102 -7.38 -7.95 -11.25
N ARG A 103 -8.60 -8.38 -11.52
CA ARG A 103 -8.98 -9.28 -12.61
C ARG A 103 -10.09 -8.65 -13.44
N PRO A 104 -9.74 -7.83 -14.44
CA PRO A 104 -10.73 -7.24 -15.33
C PRO A 104 -11.57 -8.33 -15.99
N ASP A 105 -12.88 -8.15 -15.99
CA ASP A 105 -13.89 -9.04 -16.58
C ASP A 105 -14.44 -8.55 -17.92
N GLU A 106 -14.01 -7.35 -18.34
CA GLU A 106 -14.37 -6.71 -19.60
C GLU A 106 -13.17 -5.98 -20.26
N LYS A 107 -13.45 -5.36 -21.42
CA LYS A 107 -12.51 -4.54 -22.21
C LYS A 107 -11.24 -5.30 -22.64
N TYR A 108 -10.14 -4.60 -22.86
CA TYR A 108 -8.92 -5.14 -23.49
C TYR A 108 -8.21 -6.19 -22.63
N TYR A 109 -8.22 -6.01 -21.31
CA TYR A 109 -7.47 -6.85 -20.37
C TYR A 109 -8.30 -7.94 -19.70
N LYS A 110 -9.48 -8.22 -20.26
CA LYS A 110 -10.40 -9.26 -19.79
C LYS A 110 -9.69 -10.60 -19.57
N GLY A 111 -9.91 -11.17 -18.39
CA GLY A 111 -9.38 -12.48 -17.99
C GLY A 111 -7.96 -12.43 -17.41
N GLY A 112 -7.28 -11.28 -17.48
CA GLY A 112 -5.97 -11.10 -16.86
C GLY A 112 -6.02 -11.07 -15.34
N ARG A 113 -4.85 -11.20 -14.72
CA ARG A 113 -4.62 -11.01 -13.29
C ARG A 113 -3.42 -10.09 -13.07
N PHE A 114 -3.72 -8.84 -12.77
CA PHE A 114 -2.74 -7.77 -12.54
C PHE A 114 -2.46 -7.64 -11.06
N LYS A 115 -1.17 -7.63 -10.68
CA LYS A 115 -0.74 -7.57 -9.28
C LYS A 115 0.09 -6.33 -9.04
N PHE A 116 -0.39 -5.47 -8.15
CA PHE A 116 0.23 -4.22 -7.77
C PHE A 116 0.82 -4.34 -6.36
N ASP A 117 2.12 -4.09 -6.22
CA ASP A 117 2.76 -3.86 -4.92
C ASP A 117 2.38 -2.45 -4.46
N VAL A 118 1.83 -2.34 -3.26
CA VAL A 118 1.46 -1.04 -2.66
C VAL A 118 2.25 -0.85 -1.38
N ARG A 119 2.92 0.30 -1.28
CA ARG A 119 3.68 0.71 -0.10
C ARG A 119 3.20 2.08 0.37
N MET A 120 2.70 2.13 1.59
CA MET A 120 2.27 3.36 2.24
C MET A 120 3.51 4.07 2.82
N PRO A 121 3.79 5.33 2.43
CA PRO A 121 4.90 6.07 3.01
C PRO A 121 4.57 6.51 4.44
N ALA A 122 5.61 6.74 5.26
CA ALA A 122 5.47 7.29 6.62
C ALA A 122 4.86 8.71 6.66
N THR A 123 4.82 9.38 5.51
CA THR A 123 4.23 10.70 5.29
C THR A 123 2.78 10.63 4.83
N TYR A 124 2.20 9.44 4.61
CA TYR A 124 0.79 9.29 4.24
C TYR A 124 -0.11 9.96 5.29
N PRO A 125 -1.12 10.77 4.92
CA PRO A 125 -1.66 10.98 3.57
C PRO A 125 -1.08 12.19 2.83
N HIS A 126 -0.03 12.85 3.34
CA HIS A 126 0.59 13.98 2.65
C HIS A 126 1.20 13.54 1.32
N ASP A 127 1.92 12.41 1.33
CA ASP A 127 2.40 11.76 0.11
C ASP A 127 1.50 10.57 -0.27
N PRO A 128 1.33 10.27 -1.57
CA PRO A 128 0.53 9.15 -2.04
C PRO A 128 1.19 7.79 -1.73
N PRO A 129 0.41 6.70 -1.77
CA PRO A 129 0.98 5.34 -1.79
C PRO A 129 1.89 5.15 -2.99
N ARG A 130 3.00 4.43 -2.80
CA ARG A 130 3.84 3.98 -3.92
C ARG A 130 3.26 2.71 -4.49
N VAL A 131 2.94 2.71 -5.78
CA VAL A 131 2.34 1.56 -6.46
C VAL A 131 3.21 1.13 -7.64
N ARG A 132 3.50 -0.18 -7.72
CA ARG A 132 4.22 -0.78 -8.86
C ARG A 132 3.55 -2.06 -9.33
N HIS A 133 3.48 -2.24 -10.64
CA HIS A 133 3.07 -3.52 -11.22
C HIS A 133 4.27 -4.47 -11.27
N LYS A 134 4.10 -5.74 -10.88
CA LYS A 134 5.24 -6.68 -10.76
C LYS A 134 5.64 -7.36 -12.06
N LYS A 135 4.80 -7.28 -13.10
CA LYS A 135 4.94 -8.04 -14.34
C LYS A 135 5.02 -7.10 -15.54
N ARG A 136 5.78 -7.48 -16.56
CA ARG A 136 5.82 -6.76 -17.84
C ARG A 136 4.51 -6.97 -18.57
N VAL A 137 3.78 -5.89 -18.81
CA VAL A 137 2.48 -5.91 -19.50
C VAL A 137 2.45 -4.85 -20.58
N PHE A 138 1.79 -5.14 -21.69
CA PHE A 138 1.63 -4.18 -22.77
C PHE A 138 0.47 -3.24 -22.43
N HIS A 139 0.78 -2.07 -21.86
CA HIS A 139 -0.22 -1.12 -21.38
C HIS A 139 0.25 0.33 -21.57
N PRO A 140 -0.58 1.27 -22.08
CA PRO A 140 -0.19 2.67 -22.30
C PRO A 140 0.43 3.36 -21.07
N ASN A 141 -0.18 3.16 -19.90
CA ASN A 141 0.23 3.82 -18.65
C ASN A 141 1.10 2.97 -17.70
N ILE A 142 1.65 1.84 -18.16
CA ILE A 142 2.57 1.01 -17.35
C ILE A 142 3.83 0.74 -18.18
N ASP A 143 5.00 1.07 -17.66
CA ASP A 143 6.27 0.77 -18.33
C ASP A 143 6.76 -0.67 -18.05
N LEU A 144 7.91 -1.02 -18.65
CA LEU A 144 8.49 -2.36 -18.53
C LEU A 144 9.07 -2.62 -17.13
N GLU A 145 9.38 -1.57 -16.39
CA GLU A 145 9.84 -1.57 -15.00
C GLU A 145 8.66 -1.63 -14.02
N GLY A 146 7.42 -1.52 -14.49
CA GLY A 146 6.21 -1.59 -13.69
C GLY A 146 5.83 -0.30 -12.97
N ASN A 147 6.42 0.85 -13.34
CA ASN A 147 5.93 2.15 -12.90
C ASN A 147 4.59 2.44 -13.56
N ILE A 148 3.74 3.18 -12.86
CA ILE A 148 2.36 3.45 -13.26
C ILE A 148 2.18 4.95 -13.43
N CYS A 149 1.58 5.38 -14.53
CA CYS A 149 1.07 6.72 -14.70
C CYS A 149 -0.42 6.75 -14.32
N LEU A 150 -0.69 7.19 -13.10
CA LEU A 150 -2.01 7.46 -12.57
C LEU A 150 -1.92 8.82 -11.86
N ASN A 151 -2.62 9.81 -12.38
CA ASN A 151 -2.66 11.21 -11.91
C ASN A 151 -2.79 11.34 -10.38
N ILE A 152 -3.70 10.58 -9.77
CA ILE A 152 -3.93 10.61 -8.32
C ILE A 152 -2.77 10.02 -7.49
N LEU A 153 -1.79 9.37 -8.11
CA LEU A 153 -0.55 8.94 -7.44
C LEU A 153 0.59 9.97 -7.60
N ARG A 154 0.31 11.12 -8.23
CA ARG A 154 1.30 12.14 -8.61
C ARG A 154 0.73 13.55 -8.36
N GLU A 155 0.57 14.37 -9.39
CA GLU A 155 0.20 15.78 -9.31
C GLU A 155 -1.22 16.03 -8.77
N GLU A 156 -2.13 15.08 -8.97
CA GLU A 156 -3.52 15.18 -8.48
C GLU A 156 -3.73 14.51 -7.12
N TRP A 157 -2.67 13.98 -6.49
CA TRP A 157 -2.77 13.51 -5.13
C TRP A 157 -3.13 14.69 -4.20
N LYS A 158 -4.13 14.47 -3.35
CA LYS A 158 -4.50 15.36 -2.27
C LYS A 158 -4.70 14.52 -1.01
N PRO A 159 -4.31 15.00 0.18
CA PRO A 159 -4.48 14.24 1.43
C PRO A 159 -5.94 13.87 1.77
N VAL A 160 -6.92 14.48 1.10
CA VAL A 160 -8.35 14.12 1.19
C VAL A 160 -8.68 12.82 0.45
N LEU A 161 -7.90 12.43 -0.56
CA LEU A 161 -8.03 11.14 -1.22
C LEU A 161 -7.60 10.02 -0.27
N ASN A 162 -8.12 8.82 -0.50
CA ASN A 162 -7.94 7.66 0.35
C ASN A 162 -7.49 6.43 -0.46
N LEU A 163 -7.27 5.32 0.23
CA LEU A 163 -6.89 4.06 -0.42
C LEU A 163 -7.95 3.57 -1.43
N GLU A 164 -9.25 3.74 -1.13
CA GLU A 164 -10.33 3.35 -2.05
C GLU A 164 -10.21 4.05 -3.41
N ALA A 165 -9.96 5.37 -3.42
CA ALA A 165 -9.75 6.13 -4.65
C ALA A 165 -8.59 5.58 -5.48
N VAL A 166 -7.49 5.18 -4.83
CA VAL A 166 -6.36 4.53 -5.51
C VAL A 166 -6.76 3.19 -6.11
N LEU A 167 -7.49 2.36 -5.37
CA LEU A 167 -7.95 1.05 -5.86
C LEU A 167 -8.89 1.18 -7.07
N VAL A 168 -9.84 2.11 -7.00
CA VAL A 168 -10.74 2.44 -8.11
C VAL A 168 -9.95 2.97 -9.30
N GLY A 169 -8.99 3.87 -9.08
CA GLY A 169 -8.12 4.39 -10.13
C GLY A 169 -7.32 3.30 -10.85
N LEU A 170 -6.75 2.33 -10.12
CA LEU A 170 -6.05 1.18 -10.71
C LEU A 170 -6.99 0.28 -11.52
N GLN A 171 -8.19 0.02 -11.02
CA GLN A 171 -9.20 -0.76 -11.75
C GLN A 171 -9.62 -0.03 -13.03
N TYR A 172 -9.86 1.27 -12.96
CA TYR A 172 -10.25 2.08 -14.10
C TYR A 172 -9.15 2.15 -15.15
N LEU A 173 -7.88 2.28 -14.74
CA LEU A 173 -6.74 2.30 -15.66
C LEU A 173 -6.67 1.04 -16.54
N LEU A 174 -7.05 -0.12 -15.99
CA LEU A 174 -7.13 -1.38 -16.74
C LEU A 174 -8.40 -1.49 -17.61
N LEU A 175 -9.45 -0.74 -17.34
CA LEU A 175 -10.69 -0.76 -18.14
C LEU A 175 -10.61 0.22 -19.30
N GLU A 176 -10.12 1.43 -19.01
CA GLU A 176 -10.01 2.57 -19.93
C GLU A 176 -8.58 3.13 -19.89
N PRO A 177 -7.63 2.52 -20.63
CA PRO A 177 -6.27 3.01 -20.70
C PRO A 177 -6.22 4.41 -21.31
N ASN A 178 -5.39 5.28 -20.73
CA ASN A 178 -5.26 6.66 -21.18
C ASN A 178 -4.08 6.81 -22.15
N PRO A 179 -4.31 7.15 -23.44
CA PRO A 179 -3.22 7.33 -24.37
C PRO A 179 -2.52 8.70 -24.25
N GLU A 180 -3.11 9.69 -23.55
CA GLU A 180 -2.67 11.10 -23.53
C GLU A 180 -1.33 11.34 -22.80
N ASP A 181 -1.11 10.67 -21.67
CA ASP A 181 0.18 10.69 -20.96
C ASP A 181 0.74 9.26 -20.77
N PRO A 182 1.29 8.66 -21.84
CA PRO A 182 1.68 7.26 -21.83
C PRO A 182 3.14 7.07 -21.40
N LEU A 183 3.36 6.05 -20.58
CA LEU A 183 4.71 5.52 -20.33
C LEU A 183 5.16 4.59 -21.46
N ASN A 184 4.22 3.88 -22.06
CA ASN A 184 4.45 3.05 -23.24
C ASN A 184 3.83 3.72 -24.48
N LYS A 185 4.67 4.46 -25.21
CA LYS A 185 4.26 5.23 -26.39
C LYS A 185 3.71 4.36 -27.52
N GLU A 186 4.26 3.16 -27.70
CA GLU A 186 3.81 2.22 -28.74
C GLU A 186 2.41 1.69 -28.45
N ALA A 187 2.16 1.27 -27.20
CA ALA A 187 0.85 0.83 -26.75
C ALA A 187 -0.20 1.94 -26.92
N ALA A 188 0.13 3.17 -26.54
CA ALA A 188 -0.75 4.33 -26.70
C ALA A 188 -1.02 4.66 -28.18
N GLN A 189 0.00 4.64 -29.03
CA GLN A 189 -0.15 4.89 -30.46
C GLN A 189 -1.01 3.83 -31.13
N MET A 190 -0.82 2.56 -30.77
CA MET A 190 -1.63 1.46 -31.30
C MET A 190 -3.08 1.57 -30.83
N LEU A 191 -3.32 1.95 -29.57
CA LEU A 191 -4.67 2.19 -29.05
C LEU A 191 -5.39 3.28 -29.86
N ARG A 192 -4.70 4.38 -30.20
CA ARG A 192 -5.27 5.48 -31.00
C ARG A 192 -5.56 5.07 -32.45
N THR A 193 -4.61 4.43 -33.10
CA THR A 193 -4.66 4.21 -34.56
C THR A 193 -5.34 2.90 -34.96
N SER A 194 -5.25 1.87 -34.12
CA SER A 194 -5.79 0.55 -34.43
C SER A 194 -6.22 -0.22 -33.17
N PRO A 195 -7.41 0.10 -32.60
CA PRO A 195 -7.96 -0.59 -31.43
C PRO A 195 -8.05 -2.12 -31.57
N ALA A 196 -8.29 -2.61 -32.79
CA ALA A 196 -8.31 -4.05 -33.09
C ALA A 196 -6.92 -4.70 -32.93
N SER A 197 -5.87 -4.04 -33.46
CA SER A 197 -4.49 -4.49 -33.30
C SER A 197 -4.04 -4.40 -31.85
N PHE A 198 -4.44 -3.33 -31.15
CA PHE A 198 -4.20 -3.17 -29.71
C PHE A 198 -4.79 -4.35 -28.94
N LYS A 199 -6.06 -4.68 -29.17
CA LYS A 199 -6.72 -5.82 -28.54
C LYS A 199 -6.00 -7.15 -28.81
N SER A 200 -5.61 -7.40 -30.06
CA SER A 200 -4.88 -8.63 -30.44
C SER A 200 -3.50 -8.71 -29.75
N THR A 201 -2.77 -7.59 -29.72
CA THR A 201 -1.45 -7.48 -29.09
C THR A 201 -1.53 -7.65 -27.58
N VAL A 202 -2.48 -6.99 -26.91
CA VAL A 202 -2.75 -7.19 -25.48
C VAL A 202 -3.06 -8.66 -25.20
N ARG A 203 -3.91 -9.30 -26.00
CA ARG A 203 -4.24 -10.71 -25.79
C ARG A 203 -3.02 -11.63 -25.93
N SER A 204 -2.22 -11.42 -26.96
CA SER A 204 -0.99 -12.20 -27.22
C SER A 204 0.03 -12.01 -26.10
N THR A 205 0.33 -10.77 -25.72
CA THR A 205 1.32 -10.44 -24.68
C THR A 205 0.88 -10.91 -23.31
N MET A 206 -0.41 -10.80 -22.94
CA MET A 206 -0.91 -11.35 -21.68
C MET A 206 -0.80 -12.88 -21.59
N ASN A 207 -0.66 -13.59 -22.71
CA ASN A 207 -0.41 -15.03 -22.73
C ASN A 207 1.08 -15.41 -22.60
N GLY A 208 1.96 -14.41 -22.48
CA GLY A 208 3.42 -14.57 -22.48
C GLY A 208 4.06 -14.38 -23.86
N GLY A 209 3.36 -13.73 -24.79
CA GLY A 209 3.86 -13.47 -26.14
C GLY A 209 4.95 -12.40 -26.19
N MET A 210 5.51 -12.22 -27.38
CA MET A 210 6.52 -11.21 -27.69
C MET A 210 5.93 -10.12 -28.60
N TYR A 211 6.31 -8.86 -28.37
CA TYR A 211 6.00 -7.74 -29.25
C TYR A 211 7.22 -6.82 -29.35
N ASN A 212 7.61 -6.44 -30.57
CA ASN A 212 8.81 -5.63 -30.85
C ASN A 212 10.08 -6.11 -30.13
N GLY A 213 10.33 -7.43 -30.11
CA GLY A 213 11.50 -8.02 -29.45
C GLY A 213 11.43 -8.08 -27.92
N ILE A 214 10.36 -7.59 -27.30
CA ILE A 214 10.15 -7.63 -25.85
C ILE A 214 9.22 -8.80 -25.53
N ILE A 215 9.68 -9.70 -24.65
CA ILE A 215 8.86 -10.78 -24.08
C ILE A 215 8.08 -10.23 -22.88
N TYR A 216 6.77 -10.43 -22.91
CA TYR A 216 5.86 -10.02 -21.85
C TYR A 216 5.56 -11.19 -20.90
N ASP A 217 5.20 -10.86 -19.66
CA ASP A 217 4.86 -11.88 -18.67
C ASP A 217 3.45 -12.43 -18.92
N ARG A 218 3.27 -13.74 -18.72
CA ARG A 218 1.93 -14.33 -18.70
C ARG A 218 1.14 -13.83 -17.49
N VAL A 219 -0.01 -13.22 -17.75
CA VAL A 219 -0.96 -12.71 -16.75
C VAL A 219 -2.38 -13.22 -16.95
N LEU A 220 -2.66 -14.00 -18.00
CA LEU A 220 -3.94 -14.73 -18.18
C LEU A 220 -4.14 -15.84 -17.13
#